data_AF-A0A960SS62-F1
#
_entry.id   AF-A0A960SS62-F1
#
_cell.length_a   1.000
_cell.length_b   1.000
_cell.length_c   1.000
_cell.angle_alpha   90.00
_cell.angle_beta   90.00
_cell.angle_gamma   90.00
#
_symmetry.space_group_name_H-M   'P 1'
#
loop_
_entity.id
_entity.type
_entity.pdbx_description
1 polymer ?
#
loop_
_entity_poly.entity_id
_entity_poly.type
_entity_poly.pdbx_seq_one_letter_code
_entity_poly.pdbx_strand_id
1 'polypeptide(L)'
;DLQRNGAGLLVSHNVGFGVPDAGVAVNLAKHWHNRPPRTEVTVKATGLRVIHDDGLRVEVRGLRVPTDLESIPASPVDGLCPDTATASLKFVDVGLATSPIKDDLTGKAALIQRGDNYFVEKLAHVAEAGAAFAVIYNNTGDTERFVPNGADIHFTPIPAVFIGQSDGEALAAHLRQWFSTEGKLTLDTAGYSIEFGTPMICEHVRLRVKGSHARRGDLRITLVSPSGTRSVLQRLNNDTLSSLTEWDYYSVHHFFEPSVGTWQVEFSDQRPGVTGQINSVELTLFGVTIQDGDHDGLDDHWEQSALRSLTSRYTATDDPDGDGANNAREQIMGTDPLVAEPGSRVELAHWDDRLARLSWPAIDGVRYRIRAFDELGGIPAIDEEVIGIFPETTWFGPMGTGPRRFFSVEPFP
;
A
#
# COMPACT_ATOMS: atom_id res chain seq x y z
N ASP A 1 -4.46 -1.95 -2.84
CA ASP A 1 -3.54 -1.23 -1.95
C ASP A 1 -2.13 -1.86 -1.90
N LEU A 2 -1.74 -2.62 -2.93
CA LEU A 2 -0.43 -3.28 -2.96
C LEU A 2 0.67 -2.21 -3.14
N GLN A 3 1.66 -2.22 -2.26
CA GLN A 3 2.77 -1.25 -2.20
C GLN A 3 4.07 -2.00 -1.95
N ARG A 4 5.21 -1.47 -2.40
CA ARG A 4 6.53 -1.98 -1.98
C ARG A 4 6.87 -1.42 -0.61
N ASN A 5 7.38 -2.27 0.26
CA ASN A 5 7.99 -1.85 1.52
C ASN A 5 9.45 -1.40 1.28
N GLY A 6 10.15 -0.96 2.33
CA GLY A 6 11.51 -0.45 2.23
C GLY A 6 12.56 -1.50 1.82
N ALA A 7 12.22 -2.78 1.89
CA ALA A 7 13.03 -3.90 1.39
C ALA A 7 12.60 -4.38 -0.01
N GLY A 8 11.74 -3.62 -0.71
CA GLY A 8 11.27 -3.93 -2.06
C GLY A 8 10.17 -5.00 -2.13
N LEU A 9 9.70 -5.53 -1.00
CA LEU A 9 8.66 -6.56 -0.94
C LEU A 9 7.27 -5.96 -1.14
N LEU A 10 6.44 -6.61 -1.95
CA LEU A 10 5.04 -6.22 -2.12
C LEU A 10 4.23 -6.61 -0.87
N VAL A 11 3.53 -5.63 -0.30
CA VAL A 11 2.69 -5.78 0.88
C VAL A 11 1.35 -5.07 0.68
N SER A 12 0.29 -5.66 1.22
CA SER A 12 -1.07 -5.13 1.26
C SER A 12 -1.61 -5.20 2.69
N HIS A 13 -2.38 -4.21 3.09
CA HIS A 13 -3.07 -4.24 4.37
C HIS A 13 -4.25 -5.23 4.39
N ASN A 14 -4.71 -5.68 3.22
CA ASN A 14 -5.83 -6.61 3.10
C ASN A 14 -5.35 -8.07 3.03
N VAL A 15 -4.19 -8.34 2.43
CA VAL A 15 -3.68 -9.70 2.21
C VAL A 15 -2.25 -9.94 2.71
N GLY A 16 -1.64 -8.98 3.39
CA GLY A 16 -0.24 -9.06 3.84
C GLY A 16 0.72 -9.22 2.67
N PHE A 17 1.59 -10.23 2.73
CA PHE A 17 2.49 -10.63 1.63
C PHE A 17 1.85 -11.58 0.61
N GLY A 18 0.52 -11.73 0.66
CA GLY A 18 -0.23 -12.59 -0.26
C GLY A 18 -0.30 -14.06 0.19
N VAL A 19 -0.47 -14.95 -0.79
CA VAL A 19 -0.61 -16.39 -0.55
C VAL A 19 0.76 -17.05 -0.65
N PRO A 20 1.24 -17.78 0.39
CA PRO A 20 2.51 -18.49 0.30
C PRO A 20 2.52 -19.55 -0.79
N ASP A 21 3.55 -19.58 -1.64
CA ASP A 21 3.79 -20.71 -2.53
C ASP A 21 4.44 -21.86 -1.74
N ALA A 22 3.70 -22.96 -1.58
CA ALA A 22 4.15 -24.11 -0.81
C ALA A 22 5.35 -24.83 -1.45
N GLY A 23 5.46 -24.81 -2.79
CA GLY A 23 6.57 -25.41 -3.51
C GLY A 23 7.87 -24.64 -3.26
N VAL A 24 7.81 -23.32 -3.38
CA VAL A 24 8.92 -22.42 -3.04
C VAL A 24 9.30 -22.57 -1.57
N ALA A 25 8.33 -22.58 -0.65
CA ALA A 25 8.59 -22.75 0.78
C ALA A 25 9.30 -24.08 1.10
N VAL A 26 8.90 -25.20 0.48
CA VAL A 26 9.56 -26.50 0.65
C VAL A 26 10.97 -26.49 0.05
N ASN A 27 11.18 -25.85 -1.09
CA ASN A 27 12.50 -25.75 -1.71
C ASN A 27 13.46 -24.88 -0.90
N LEU A 28 12.97 -23.76 -0.34
CA LEU A 28 13.72 -22.95 0.62
C LEU A 28 14.06 -23.74 1.88
N ALA A 29 13.11 -24.52 2.41
CA ALA A 29 13.31 -25.32 3.62
C ALA A 29 14.41 -26.39 3.47
N LYS A 30 14.71 -26.86 2.25
CA LYS A 30 15.80 -27.82 1.98
C LYS A 30 17.19 -27.21 2.19
N HIS A 31 17.33 -25.89 2.07
CA HIS A 31 18.58 -25.16 2.19
C HIS A 31 18.51 -24.12 3.31
N TRP A 32 17.65 -24.34 4.31
CA TRP A 32 17.43 -23.36 5.36
C TRP A 32 18.72 -23.09 6.15
N HIS A 33 19.16 -21.84 6.14
CA HIS A 33 20.25 -21.36 6.99
C HIS A 33 19.70 -20.72 8.27
N ASN A 34 20.22 -21.15 9.42
CA ASN A 34 19.83 -20.56 10.69
C ASN A 34 20.22 -19.08 10.70
N ARG A 35 19.25 -18.23 11.01
CA ARG A 35 19.47 -16.79 11.22
C ARG A 35 20.04 -16.55 12.61
N PRO A 36 20.73 -15.42 12.84
CA PRO A 36 21.14 -15.02 14.18
C PRO A 36 19.94 -14.95 15.13
N PRO A 37 20.17 -15.07 16.44
CA PRO A 37 19.10 -14.94 17.43
C PRO A 37 18.36 -13.60 17.31
N ARG A 38 17.03 -13.67 17.36
CA ARG A 38 16.17 -12.49 17.35
C ARG A 38 16.44 -11.61 18.57
N THR A 39 16.66 -10.32 18.32
CA THR A 39 16.78 -9.26 19.31
C THR A 39 15.48 -8.46 19.37
N GLU A 40 15.13 -7.96 20.56
CA GLU A 40 13.99 -7.07 20.79
C GLU A 40 14.52 -5.77 21.41
N VAL A 41 14.20 -4.63 20.79
CA VAL A 41 14.55 -3.30 21.32
C VAL A 41 13.30 -2.45 21.37
N THR A 42 13.09 -1.78 22.50
CA THR A 42 11.92 -0.93 22.75
C THR A 42 12.34 0.51 22.99
N VAL A 43 11.71 1.45 22.28
CA VAL A 43 11.85 2.89 22.47
C VAL A 43 10.48 3.46 22.85
N LYS A 44 10.46 4.29 23.89
CA LYS A 44 9.25 4.92 24.40
C LYS A 44 9.24 6.41 24.08
N ALA A 45 8.11 6.90 23.59
CA ALA A 45 7.85 8.32 23.46
C ALA A 45 6.65 8.71 24.32
N THR A 46 6.80 9.82 25.05
CA THR A 46 5.78 10.34 25.99
C THR A 46 5.45 11.78 25.68
N GLY A 47 4.25 12.21 26.04
CA GLY A 47 3.84 13.60 25.92
C GLY A 47 2.44 13.66 25.35
N LEU A 48 1.56 14.42 26.01
CA LEU A 48 0.15 14.45 25.64
C LEU A 48 -0.04 14.91 24.18
N ARG A 49 -0.82 14.14 23.43
CA ARG A 49 -1.27 14.44 22.07
C ARG A 49 -2.79 14.44 22.05
N VAL A 50 -3.39 15.59 21.84
CA VAL A 50 -4.84 15.72 21.65
C VAL A 50 -5.16 15.29 20.21
N ILE A 51 -6.16 14.44 20.05
CA ILE A 51 -6.68 14.04 18.75
C ILE A 51 -7.86 14.94 18.44
N HIS A 52 -7.81 15.64 17.32
CA HIS A 52 -8.92 16.48 16.87
C HIS A 52 -10.05 15.62 16.31
N ASP A 53 -11.28 16.05 16.57
CA ASP A 53 -12.51 15.40 16.10
C ASP A 53 -12.60 15.47 14.58
N ASP A 54 -13.09 14.40 13.96
CA ASP A 54 -13.50 14.40 12.55
C ASP A 54 -12.42 14.93 11.57
N GLY A 55 -11.21 14.41 11.66
CA GLY A 55 -10.01 14.95 11.02
C GLY A 55 -9.94 14.80 9.49
N LEU A 56 -10.75 13.93 8.87
CA LEU A 56 -10.71 13.71 7.43
C LEU A 56 -11.54 14.77 6.69
N ARG A 57 -10.92 15.49 5.75
CA ARG A 57 -11.52 16.61 5.01
C ARG A 57 -11.31 16.53 3.51
N VAL A 58 -12.25 17.09 2.76
CA VAL A 58 -12.03 17.57 1.39
C VAL A 58 -11.77 19.07 1.47
N GLU A 59 -10.53 19.49 1.22
CA GLU A 59 -10.21 20.91 1.09
C GLU A 59 -10.45 21.37 -0.34
N VAL A 60 -11.22 22.44 -0.52
CA VAL A 60 -11.52 23.01 -1.83
C VAL A 60 -10.91 24.41 -1.92
N ARG A 61 -10.24 24.70 -3.04
CA ARG A 61 -9.60 25.99 -3.30
C ARG A 61 -9.92 26.44 -4.72
N GLY A 62 -10.06 27.73 -4.92
CA GLY A 62 -10.42 28.28 -6.21
C GLY A 62 -11.05 29.66 -6.10
N LEU A 63 -11.44 30.18 -7.25
CA LEU A 63 -12.08 31.48 -7.33
C LEU A 63 -13.51 31.39 -6.78
N ARG A 64 -13.82 32.22 -5.76
CA ARG A 64 -15.15 32.32 -5.13
C ARG A 64 -15.68 31.00 -4.56
N VAL A 65 -14.80 30.15 -4.04
CA VAL A 65 -15.21 29.01 -3.22
C VAL A 65 -15.90 29.58 -1.96
N PRO A 66 -17.17 29.23 -1.69
CA PRO A 66 -17.84 29.61 -0.44
C PRO A 66 -17.13 29.01 0.77
N THR A 67 -17.17 29.71 1.90
CA THR A 67 -16.51 29.28 3.15
C THR A 67 -16.91 27.87 3.58
N ASP A 68 -18.19 27.51 3.45
CA ASP A 68 -18.69 26.17 3.83
C ASP A 68 -18.12 25.04 2.93
N LEU A 69 -17.62 25.38 1.73
CA LEU A 69 -16.97 24.42 0.83
C LEU A 69 -15.44 24.41 0.98
N GLU A 70 -14.82 25.36 1.67
CA GLU A 70 -13.36 25.42 1.79
C GLU A 70 -12.79 24.20 2.52
N SER A 71 -13.55 23.59 3.44
CA SER A 71 -13.14 22.41 4.20
C SER A 71 -14.35 21.55 4.58
N ILE A 72 -14.67 20.57 3.74
CA ILE A 72 -15.84 19.71 3.89
C ILE A 72 -15.48 18.48 4.75
N PRO A 73 -16.24 18.17 5.82
CA PRO A 73 -16.10 16.90 6.54
C PRO A 73 -16.26 15.69 5.62
N ALA A 74 -15.38 14.69 5.75
CA ALA A 74 -15.44 13.50 4.91
C ALA A 74 -15.24 12.22 5.71
N SER A 75 -15.81 11.12 5.24
CA SER A 75 -15.65 9.80 5.84
C SER A 75 -14.83 8.89 4.92
N PRO A 76 -13.99 8.00 5.46
CA PRO A 76 -13.20 7.11 4.64
C PRO A 76 -14.08 6.06 3.97
N VAL A 77 -13.61 5.53 2.85
CA VAL A 77 -14.08 4.26 2.29
C VAL A 77 -13.43 3.07 3.01
N ASP A 78 -14.07 1.91 2.98
CA ASP A 78 -13.46 0.63 3.35
C ASP A 78 -12.52 0.13 2.24
N GLY A 79 -11.51 0.94 1.94
CA GLY A 79 -10.58 0.81 0.81
C GLY A 79 -9.36 1.71 1.01
N LEU A 80 -8.86 2.32 -0.06
CA LEU A 80 -7.75 3.28 0.05
C LEU A 80 -8.21 4.58 0.71
N CYS A 81 -7.64 4.86 1.88
CA CYS A 81 -7.84 6.10 2.63
C CYS A 81 -6.61 7.01 2.46
N PRO A 82 -6.79 8.32 2.22
CA PRO A 82 -5.70 9.28 2.13
C PRO A 82 -5.07 9.52 3.50
N ASP A 83 -4.09 8.68 3.82
CA ASP A 83 -3.26 8.76 5.00
C ASP A 83 -2.40 10.04 5.06
N THR A 84 -1.96 10.50 3.89
CA THR A 84 -1.26 11.76 3.68
C THR A 84 -2.09 12.65 2.78
N ALA A 85 -1.87 13.96 2.85
CA ALA A 85 -2.54 14.90 1.96
C ALA A 85 -2.28 14.54 0.49
N THR A 86 -3.34 14.48 -0.31
CA THR A 86 -3.20 14.31 -1.76
C THR A 86 -2.72 15.62 -2.40
N ALA A 87 -2.28 15.55 -3.65
CA ALA A 87 -2.04 16.76 -4.45
C ALA A 87 -3.34 17.57 -4.58
N SER A 88 -3.22 18.90 -4.66
CA SER A 88 -4.31 19.78 -5.07
C SER A 88 -4.55 19.58 -6.56
N LEU A 89 -5.70 19.05 -6.92
CA LEU A 89 -6.04 18.69 -8.29
C LEU A 89 -7.37 19.30 -8.69
N LYS A 90 -7.49 19.66 -9.96
CA LYS A 90 -8.74 20.15 -10.53
C LYS A 90 -9.85 19.10 -10.37
N PHE A 91 -11.02 19.53 -9.90
CA PHE A 91 -12.19 18.68 -9.83
C PHE A 91 -12.91 18.55 -11.17
N VAL A 92 -13.50 17.38 -11.39
CA VAL A 92 -14.44 17.08 -12.48
C VAL A 92 -15.67 16.40 -11.88
N ASP A 93 -16.85 17.00 -12.05
CA ASP A 93 -18.13 16.37 -11.74
C ASP A 93 -18.47 15.36 -12.84
N VAL A 94 -18.51 14.07 -12.47
CA VAL A 94 -18.79 12.95 -13.38
C VAL A 94 -20.20 12.38 -13.18
N GLY A 95 -21.04 13.06 -12.40
CA GLY A 95 -22.39 12.61 -12.08
C GLY A 95 -22.40 11.23 -11.40
N LEU A 96 -23.28 10.33 -11.86
CA LEU A 96 -23.47 9.02 -11.23
C LEU A 96 -22.37 8.00 -11.53
N ALA A 97 -21.51 8.23 -12.54
CA ALA A 97 -20.49 7.26 -13.00
C ALA A 97 -21.04 5.83 -13.25
N THR A 98 -22.23 5.71 -13.86
CA THR A 98 -22.89 4.44 -14.20
C THR A 98 -22.37 3.77 -15.48
N SER A 99 -21.40 4.40 -16.15
CA SER A 99 -20.75 3.91 -17.37
C SER A 99 -19.32 4.46 -17.43
N PRO A 100 -18.43 3.87 -18.25
CA PRO A 100 -17.06 4.36 -18.42
C PRO A 100 -17.02 5.86 -18.71
N ILE A 101 -16.12 6.57 -18.02
CA ILE A 101 -15.99 8.03 -18.15
C ILE A 101 -15.28 8.34 -19.46
N LYS A 102 -15.87 9.26 -20.25
CA LYS A 102 -15.33 9.65 -21.56
C LYS A 102 -14.27 10.74 -21.47
N ASP A 103 -14.33 11.55 -20.42
CA ASP A 103 -13.36 12.61 -20.16
C ASP A 103 -12.07 12.01 -19.60
N ASP A 104 -10.92 12.53 -20.04
CA ASP A 104 -9.63 12.20 -19.45
C ASP A 104 -9.50 12.84 -18.05
N LEU A 105 -9.37 12.01 -17.03
CA LEU A 105 -9.23 12.40 -15.64
C LEU A 105 -7.78 12.32 -15.15
N THR A 106 -6.80 12.07 -16.03
CA THR A 106 -5.38 12.05 -15.67
C THR A 106 -4.97 13.33 -14.93
N GLY A 107 -4.48 13.19 -13.69
CA GLY A 107 -4.09 14.32 -12.85
C GLY A 107 -5.28 15.17 -12.36
N LYS A 108 -6.48 14.61 -12.28
CA LYS A 108 -7.71 15.28 -11.79
C LYS A 108 -8.37 14.49 -10.67
N ALA A 109 -9.26 15.17 -9.95
CA ALA A 109 -10.11 14.59 -8.92
C ALA A 109 -11.53 14.40 -9.44
N ALA A 110 -12.17 13.27 -9.13
CA ALA A 110 -13.54 13.00 -9.53
C ALA A 110 -14.53 13.33 -8.40
N LEU A 111 -15.57 14.10 -8.69
CA LEU A 111 -16.75 14.24 -7.83
C LEU A 111 -17.86 13.35 -8.39
N ILE A 112 -18.38 12.45 -7.55
CA ILE A 112 -19.32 11.39 -7.93
C ILE A 112 -20.58 11.49 -7.06
N GLN A 113 -21.74 11.43 -7.70
CA GLN A 113 -23.01 11.27 -7.01
C GLN A 113 -23.28 9.80 -6.65
N ARG A 114 -23.66 9.54 -5.40
CA ARG A 114 -24.17 8.22 -4.99
C ARG A 114 -25.51 7.90 -5.67
N GLY A 115 -25.72 6.64 -6.04
CA GLY A 115 -26.96 6.12 -6.64
C GLY A 115 -26.71 4.91 -7.53
N ASP A 116 -27.77 4.37 -8.15
CA ASP A 116 -27.90 3.38 -9.23
C ASP A 116 -26.97 2.14 -9.28
N ASN A 117 -25.65 2.29 -9.26
CA ASN A 117 -24.66 1.22 -9.43
C ASN A 117 -23.72 1.08 -8.22
N TYR A 118 -22.92 0.00 -8.17
CA TYR A 118 -22.05 -0.28 -7.02
C TYR A 118 -20.91 0.73 -6.88
N PHE A 119 -20.40 0.94 -5.66
CA PHE A 119 -19.33 1.91 -5.44
C PHE A 119 -18.03 1.47 -6.11
N VAL A 120 -17.77 0.17 -6.14
CA VAL A 120 -16.62 -0.40 -6.85
C VAL A 120 -16.63 -0.10 -8.34
N GLU A 121 -17.80 -0.14 -8.97
CA GLU A 121 -17.96 0.15 -10.40
C GLU A 121 -17.74 1.64 -10.67
N LYS A 122 -18.30 2.51 -9.81
CA LYS A 122 -18.07 3.96 -9.91
C LYS A 122 -16.59 4.30 -9.81
N LEU A 123 -15.90 3.72 -8.83
CA LEU A 123 -14.48 3.96 -8.57
C LEU A 123 -13.59 3.35 -9.65
N ALA A 124 -13.96 2.19 -10.20
CA ALA A 124 -13.28 1.60 -11.35
C ALA A 124 -13.38 2.53 -12.58
N HIS A 125 -14.57 3.01 -12.93
CA HIS A 125 -14.76 3.88 -14.10
C HIS A 125 -13.94 5.17 -14.04
N VAL A 126 -13.85 5.83 -12.88
CA VAL A 126 -13.05 7.06 -12.75
C VAL A 126 -11.55 6.78 -12.69
N ALA A 127 -11.14 5.66 -12.09
CA ALA A 127 -9.74 5.26 -12.03
C ALA A 127 -9.21 4.85 -13.42
N GLU A 128 -10.00 4.11 -14.19
CA GLU A 128 -9.71 3.76 -15.59
C GLU A 128 -9.59 5.01 -16.47
N ALA A 129 -10.36 6.06 -16.16
CA ALA A 129 -10.24 7.36 -16.82
C ALA A 129 -9.06 8.21 -16.30
N GLY A 130 -8.31 7.75 -15.29
CA GLY A 130 -7.08 8.38 -14.81
C GLY A 130 -7.23 9.28 -13.57
N ALA A 131 -8.39 9.29 -12.91
CA ALA A 131 -8.59 10.11 -11.71
C ALA A 131 -7.59 9.72 -10.61
N ALA A 132 -7.01 10.70 -9.92
CA ALA A 132 -6.06 10.46 -8.85
C ALA A 132 -6.75 10.14 -7.50
N PHE A 133 -7.94 10.69 -7.26
CA PHE A 133 -8.80 10.37 -6.12
C PHE A 133 -10.26 10.70 -6.43
N ALA A 134 -11.17 10.18 -5.62
CA ALA A 134 -12.61 10.40 -5.77
C ALA A 134 -13.28 10.92 -4.49
N VAL A 135 -14.29 11.78 -4.67
CA VAL A 135 -15.19 12.24 -3.62
C VAL A 135 -16.60 11.79 -4.00
N ILE A 136 -17.21 10.96 -3.18
CA ILE A 136 -18.58 10.47 -3.39
C ILE A 136 -19.51 11.23 -2.45
N TYR A 137 -20.46 11.97 -2.98
CA TYR A 137 -21.45 12.64 -2.14
C TYR A 137 -22.74 11.83 -2.03
N ASN A 138 -23.35 11.89 -0.85
CA ASN A 138 -24.59 11.17 -0.56
C ASN A 138 -25.75 11.71 -1.41
N ASN A 139 -26.79 10.90 -1.61
CA ASN A 139 -28.00 11.29 -2.35
C ASN A 139 -29.25 11.36 -1.46
N THR A 140 -29.05 11.22 -0.15
CA THR A 140 -30.06 11.34 0.90
C THR A 140 -29.40 11.90 2.16
N GLY A 141 -30.19 12.45 3.09
CA GLY A 141 -29.72 12.70 4.46
C GLY A 141 -29.00 14.03 4.68
N ASP A 142 -29.03 14.97 3.73
CA ASP A 142 -28.49 16.33 3.87
C ASP A 142 -27.01 16.33 4.26
N THR A 143 -26.68 16.41 5.55
CA THR A 143 -25.30 16.40 6.09
C THR A 143 -24.80 15.00 6.46
N GLU A 144 -25.65 13.98 6.40
CA GLU A 144 -25.29 12.60 6.75
C GLU A 144 -24.25 12.03 5.77
N ARG A 145 -23.09 11.65 6.31
CA ARG A 145 -22.04 10.95 5.57
C ARG A 145 -22.27 9.45 5.61
N PHE A 146 -22.36 8.86 4.42
CA PHE A 146 -22.39 7.41 4.28
C PHE A 146 -21.00 6.81 4.58
N VAL A 147 -20.97 5.73 5.37
CA VAL A 147 -19.76 4.94 5.59
C VAL A 147 -20.09 3.50 5.23
N PRO A 148 -19.66 3.02 4.05
CA PRO A 148 -19.87 1.63 3.68
C PRO A 148 -19.19 0.71 4.69
N ASN A 149 -19.95 -0.22 5.26
CA ASN A 149 -19.39 -1.35 5.99
C ASN A 149 -19.47 -2.57 5.08
N GLY A 150 -18.33 -3.01 4.54
CA GLY A 150 -18.20 -4.31 3.89
C GLY A 150 -18.25 -4.37 2.36
N ALA A 151 -17.30 -5.15 1.86
CA ALA A 151 -17.23 -6.02 0.68
C ALA A 151 -17.03 -5.40 -0.71
N ASP A 152 -17.70 -4.33 -1.13
CA ASP A 152 -17.58 -3.92 -2.54
C ASP A 152 -16.32 -3.10 -2.84
N ILE A 153 -15.78 -2.32 -1.90
CA ILE A 153 -14.69 -1.35 -2.18
C ILE A 153 -13.31 -1.67 -1.60
N HIS A 154 -13.11 -2.87 -1.05
CA HIS A 154 -11.84 -3.27 -0.40
C HIS A 154 -10.62 -3.17 -1.33
N PHE A 155 -10.83 -3.36 -2.63
CA PHE A 155 -9.77 -3.41 -3.64
C PHE A 155 -9.85 -2.23 -4.62
N THR A 156 -10.38 -1.10 -4.18
CA THR A 156 -10.43 0.10 -5.00
C THR A 156 -9.04 0.63 -5.35
N PRO A 157 -8.81 1.08 -6.60
CA PRO A 157 -7.48 1.41 -7.10
C PRO A 157 -7.00 2.82 -6.71
N ILE A 158 -7.91 3.70 -6.30
CA ILE A 158 -7.62 5.09 -5.97
C ILE A 158 -8.19 5.45 -4.59
N PRO A 159 -7.59 6.41 -3.86
CA PRO A 159 -8.18 6.94 -2.64
C PRO A 159 -9.57 7.52 -2.88
N ALA A 160 -10.50 7.25 -1.96
CA ALA A 160 -11.84 7.79 -2.04
C ALA A 160 -12.40 8.17 -0.67
N VAL A 161 -13.33 9.12 -0.65
CA VAL A 161 -14.03 9.56 0.57
C VAL A 161 -15.50 9.85 0.31
N PHE A 162 -16.30 9.86 1.37
CA PHE A 162 -17.72 10.23 1.35
C PHE A 162 -17.97 11.59 2.00
N ILE A 163 -18.78 12.42 1.36
CA ILE A 163 -19.29 13.68 1.93
C ILE A 163 -20.83 13.69 1.98
N GLY A 164 -21.40 14.65 2.73
CA GLY A 164 -22.84 14.85 2.81
C GLY A 164 -23.47 15.22 1.46
N GLN A 165 -24.78 15.03 1.33
CA GLN A 165 -25.53 15.38 0.13
C GLN A 165 -25.45 16.89 -0.17
N SER A 166 -25.72 17.75 0.81
CA SER A 166 -25.79 19.19 0.58
C SER A 166 -24.43 19.79 0.19
N ASP A 167 -23.35 19.33 0.83
CA ASP A 167 -21.99 19.76 0.47
C ASP A 167 -21.63 19.30 -0.95
N GLY A 168 -22.01 18.08 -1.32
CA GLY A 168 -21.77 17.55 -2.66
C GLY A 168 -22.55 18.26 -3.75
N GLU A 169 -23.83 18.53 -3.53
CA GLU A 169 -24.68 19.29 -4.45
C GLU A 169 -24.18 20.73 -4.60
N ALA A 170 -23.78 21.37 -3.50
CA ALA A 170 -23.19 22.71 -3.51
C ALA A 170 -21.85 22.74 -4.26
N LEU A 171 -20.97 21.75 -4.02
CA LEU A 171 -19.70 21.61 -4.75
C LEU A 171 -19.96 21.38 -6.23
N ALA A 172 -20.83 20.45 -6.61
CA ALA A 172 -21.20 20.20 -8.00
C ALA A 172 -21.74 21.46 -8.70
N ALA A 173 -22.61 22.22 -8.02
CA ALA A 173 -23.12 23.50 -8.52
C ALA A 173 -22.01 24.55 -8.70
N HIS A 174 -21.05 24.60 -7.78
CA HIS A 174 -19.89 25.50 -7.87
C HIS A 174 -18.98 25.13 -9.05
N LEU A 175 -18.70 23.84 -9.26
CA LEU A 175 -17.85 23.36 -10.37
C LEU A 175 -18.41 23.68 -11.76
N ARG A 176 -19.75 23.79 -11.90
CA ARG A 176 -20.40 24.21 -13.15
C ARG A 176 -20.13 25.68 -13.53
N GLN A 177 -19.75 26.51 -12.56
CA GLN A 177 -19.44 27.92 -12.76
C GLN A 177 -17.93 28.17 -12.77
N TRP A 178 -17.17 27.44 -11.95
CA TRP A 178 -15.75 27.66 -11.70
C TRP A 178 -14.95 26.40 -12.01
N PHE A 179 -14.70 26.15 -13.30
CA PHE A 179 -14.04 24.93 -13.78
C PHE A 179 -12.56 24.81 -13.39
N SER A 180 -11.95 25.83 -12.79
CA SER A 180 -10.58 25.80 -12.30
C SER A 180 -10.51 25.48 -10.81
N THR A 181 -11.63 25.15 -10.16
CA THR A 181 -11.65 24.79 -8.75
C THR A 181 -10.91 23.47 -8.55
N GLU A 182 -10.02 23.51 -7.57
CA GLU A 182 -9.19 22.39 -7.17
C GLU A 182 -9.59 21.91 -5.79
N GLY A 183 -9.20 20.68 -5.47
CA GLY A 183 -9.16 20.25 -4.09
C GLY A 183 -8.21 19.11 -3.87
N LYS A 184 -8.11 18.75 -2.60
CA LYS A 184 -7.29 17.67 -2.08
C LYS A 184 -7.99 17.01 -0.91
N LEU A 185 -7.58 15.79 -0.62
CA LEU A 185 -7.98 15.09 0.59
C LEU A 185 -6.91 15.32 1.65
N THR A 186 -7.32 15.58 2.88
CA THR A 186 -6.41 15.77 4.01
C THR A 186 -6.93 15.01 5.23
N LEU A 187 -6.00 14.48 6.02
CA LEU A 187 -6.30 13.85 7.29
C LEU A 187 -5.54 14.61 8.38
N ASP A 188 -6.26 15.21 9.31
CA ASP A 188 -5.65 15.81 10.49
C ASP A 188 -5.14 14.71 11.42
N THR A 189 -3.89 14.83 11.85
CA THR A 189 -3.22 13.82 12.66
C THR A 189 -2.50 14.43 13.85
N ALA A 190 -2.58 13.73 14.98
CA ALA A 190 -1.69 13.92 16.11
C ALA A 190 -0.67 12.78 16.13
N GLY A 191 0.59 13.06 16.48
CA GLY A 191 1.61 12.03 16.33
C GLY A 191 2.83 12.14 17.23
N TYR A 192 3.65 11.09 17.11
CA TYR A 192 4.95 10.97 17.75
C TYR A 192 6.00 10.69 16.68
N SER A 193 7.15 11.35 16.81
CA SER A 193 8.38 11.00 16.11
C SER A 193 9.26 10.24 17.11
N ILE A 194 9.70 9.04 16.73
CA ILE A 194 10.50 8.14 17.56
C ILE A 194 11.82 7.93 16.84
N GLU A 195 12.89 8.48 17.39
CA GLU A 195 14.25 8.22 16.91
C GLU A 195 14.67 6.82 17.36
N PHE A 196 14.89 5.92 16.41
CA PHE A 196 15.36 4.57 16.67
C PHE A 196 16.82 4.44 16.24
N GLY A 197 17.72 4.26 17.21
CA GLY A 197 19.17 4.31 16.99
C GLY A 197 19.88 2.95 16.94
N THR A 198 19.19 1.84 17.18
CA THR A 198 19.82 0.52 17.13
C THR A 198 19.74 -0.04 15.70
N PRO A 199 20.87 -0.34 15.04
CA PRO A 199 20.89 -0.94 13.71
C PRO A 199 20.42 -2.38 13.75
N MET A 200 19.31 -2.64 13.08
CA MET A 200 18.64 -3.93 12.98
C MET A 200 17.96 -4.07 11.63
N ILE A 201 17.82 -5.31 11.19
CA ILE A 201 16.90 -5.68 10.12
C ILE A 201 15.60 -6.20 10.72
N CYS A 202 14.50 -5.54 10.38
CA CYS A 202 13.20 -5.76 11.00
C CYS A 202 12.57 -7.11 10.59
N GLU A 203 11.86 -7.75 11.52
CA GLU A 203 10.99 -8.90 11.29
C GLU A 203 9.57 -8.58 11.73
N HIS A 204 9.39 -8.18 12.99
CA HIS A 204 8.09 -7.80 13.51
C HIS A 204 8.20 -6.43 14.16
N VAL A 205 7.10 -5.69 14.11
CA VAL A 205 6.98 -4.41 14.80
C VAL A 205 5.78 -4.47 15.72
N ARG A 206 5.97 -4.09 16.98
CA ARG A 206 4.89 -3.86 17.95
C ARG A 206 4.83 -2.39 18.28
N LEU A 207 3.63 -1.82 18.24
CA LEU A 207 3.34 -0.50 18.77
C LEU A 207 2.37 -0.65 19.94
N ARG A 208 2.85 -0.35 21.16
CA ARG A 208 2.00 -0.21 22.34
C ARG A 208 1.48 1.21 22.43
N VAL A 209 0.17 1.39 22.47
CA VAL A 209 -0.49 2.69 22.58
C VAL A 209 -1.17 2.82 23.93
N LYS A 210 -0.96 3.96 24.61
CA LYS A 210 -1.64 4.30 25.86
C LYS A 210 -2.30 5.66 25.75
N GLY A 211 -3.63 5.69 25.89
CA GLY A 211 -4.44 6.88 25.71
C GLY A 211 -5.88 6.72 26.21
N SER A 212 -6.73 7.64 25.78
CA SER A 212 -8.17 7.59 26.05
C SER A 212 -8.95 8.12 24.86
N HIS A 213 -9.94 7.36 24.42
CA HIS A 213 -10.94 7.76 23.44
C HIS A 213 -12.30 7.21 23.88
N ALA A 214 -13.35 8.01 23.75
CA ALA A 214 -14.70 7.59 24.15
C ALA A 214 -15.26 6.48 23.25
N ARG A 215 -14.80 6.42 21.99
CA ARG A 215 -15.14 5.40 20.99
C ARG A 215 -13.91 5.02 20.19
N ARG A 216 -13.17 3.99 20.59
CA ARG A 216 -11.87 3.70 19.95
C ARG A 216 -12.00 3.29 18.48
N GLY A 217 -13.16 2.82 18.04
CA GLY A 217 -13.42 2.45 16.64
C GLY A 217 -13.34 3.64 15.68
N ASP A 218 -13.48 4.87 16.17
CA ASP A 218 -13.38 6.10 15.37
C ASP A 218 -11.91 6.43 15.00
N LEU A 219 -10.94 5.83 15.69
CA LEU A 219 -9.53 6.10 15.47
C LEU A 219 -8.94 5.34 14.29
N ARG A 220 -8.15 6.08 13.51
CA ARG A 220 -7.11 5.55 12.63
C ARG A 220 -5.75 5.66 13.29
N ILE A 221 -4.99 4.56 13.25
CA ILE A 221 -3.62 4.50 13.78
C ILE A 221 -2.70 3.99 12.68
N THR A 222 -1.73 4.81 12.29
CA THR A 222 -0.76 4.47 11.25
C THR A 222 0.66 4.58 11.80
N LEU A 223 1.48 3.57 11.51
CA LEU A 223 2.92 3.56 11.78
C LEU A 223 3.66 3.71 10.46
N VAL A 224 4.67 4.58 10.42
CA VAL A 224 5.52 4.83 9.25
C VAL A 224 6.98 4.54 9.63
N SER A 225 7.65 3.69 8.87
CA SER A 225 9.09 3.42 9.05
C SER A 225 9.96 4.52 8.44
N PRO A 226 11.26 4.57 8.78
CA PRO A 226 12.22 5.48 8.16
C PRO A 226 12.28 5.35 6.63
N SER A 227 12.07 4.13 6.11
CA SER A 227 12.02 3.84 4.67
C SER A 227 10.70 4.25 4.00
N GLY A 228 9.74 4.80 4.75
CA GLY A 228 8.46 5.31 4.23
C GLY A 228 7.32 4.30 4.17
N THR A 229 7.55 3.04 4.55
CA THR A 229 6.50 2.01 4.58
C THR A 229 5.45 2.35 5.62
N ARG A 230 4.17 2.28 5.22
CA ARG A 230 3.03 2.57 6.08
C ARG A 230 2.32 1.29 6.52
N SER A 231 2.07 1.17 7.81
CA SER A 231 1.25 0.14 8.44
C SER A 231 0.03 0.78 9.08
N VAL A 232 -1.15 0.56 8.50
CA VAL A 232 -2.43 0.93 9.11
C VAL A 232 -2.77 -0.12 10.16
N LEU A 233 -2.41 0.18 11.41
CA LEU A 233 -2.57 -0.69 12.57
C LEU A 233 -4.02 -0.74 13.07
N GLN A 234 -4.76 0.34 12.84
CA GLN A 234 -6.19 0.40 13.09
C GLN A 234 -6.88 1.26 12.04
N ARG A 235 -8.02 0.77 11.54
CA ARG A 235 -8.93 1.48 10.64
C ARG A 235 -10.21 1.88 11.39
N LEU A 236 -10.94 2.84 10.84
CA LEU A 236 -12.31 3.13 11.25
C LEU A 236 -13.12 1.83 11.29
N ASN A 237 -13.82 1.59 12.40
CA ASN A 237 -14.66 0.41 12.59
C ASN A 237 -15.80 0.70 13.59
N ASN A 238 -16.70 -0.27 13.79
CA ASN A 238 -17.90 -0.09 14.61
C ASN A 238 -17.68 -0.32 16.12
N ASP A 239 -16.44 -0.38 16.60
CA ASP A 239 -16.16 -0.56 18.03
C ASP A 239 -16.49 0.72 18.83
N THR A 240 -17.56 0.64 19.61
CA THR A 240 -18.08 1.75 20.41
C THR A 240 -17.57 1.75 21.86
N LEU A 241 -16.71 0.79 22.23
CA LEU A 241 -16.20 0.70 23.59
C LEU A 241 -15.20 1.83 23.90
N SER A 242 -15.27 2.32 25.14
CA SER A 242 -14.35 3.34 25.63
C SER A 242 -13.04 2.73 26.15
N SER A 243 -11.99 3.54 26.07
CA SER A 243 -10.61 3.30 26.51
C SER A 243 -9.67 2.59 25.51
N LEU A 244 -8.53 3.26 25.30
CA LEU A 244 -7.25 2.71 24.81
C LEU A 244 -6.29 2.68 26.00
N THR A 245 -6.72 2.06 27.09
CA THR A 245 -5.98 2.12 28.37
C THR A 245 -4.55 1.62 28.18
N GLU A 246 -4.39 0.55 27.40
CA GLU A 246 -3.13 0.05 26.84
C GLU A 246 -3.47 -1.01 25.78
N TRP A 247 -2.90 -0.93 24.57
CA TRP A 247 -3.10 -1.95 23.53
C TRP A 247 -1.84 -2.14 22.69
N ASP A 248 -1.54 -3.40 22.34
CA ASP A 248 -0.44 -3.78 21.47
C ASP A 248 -0.94 -4.04 20.05
N TYR A 249 -0.52 -3.21 19.11
CA TYR A 249 -0.69 -3.45 17.69
C TYR A 249 0.57 -4.10 17.13
N TYR A 250 0.42 -5.01 16.16
CA TYR A 250 1.53 -5.67 15.49
C TYR A 250 1.46 -5.45 13.98
N SER A 251 2.62 -5.36 13.34
CA SER A 251 2.75 -5.36 11.89
C SER A 251 3.98 -6.17 11.46
N VAL A 252 3.85 -6.79 10.29
CA VAL A 252 4.95 -7.42 9.55
C VAL A 252 5.24 -6.66 8.25
N HIS A 253 4.61 -5.52 7.97
CA HIS A 253 4.82 -4.81 6.70
C HIS A 253 6.25 -4.29 6.54
N HIS A 254 6.93 -4.06 7.65
CA HIS A 254 8.32 -3.58 7.70
C HIS A 254 9.34 -4.72 7.60
N PHE A 255 8.92 -5.93 7.22
CA PHE A 255 9.81 -7.09 7.11
C PHE A 255 11.02 -6.77 6.24
N PHE A 256 12.21 -7.05 6.78
CA PHE A 256 13.53 -6.81 6.19
C PHE A 256 13.95 -5.35 5.98
N GLU A 257 13.20 -4.38 6.50
CA GLU A 257 13.66 -2.99 6.47
C GLU A 257 14.75 -2.71 7.50
N PRO A 258 15.72 -1.85 7.17
CA PRO A 258 16.59 -1.22 8.16
C PRO A 258 15.77 -0.47 9.22
N SER A 259 16.14 -0.61 10.49
CA SER A 259 15.40 -0.02 11.62
C SER A 259 15.76 1.42 11.95
N VAL A 260 16.94 1.90 11.53
CA VAL A 260 17.51 3.15 12.01
C VAL A 260 16.81 4.35 11.39
N GLY A 261 16.53 5.35 12.23
CA GLY A 261 15.98 6.64 11.81
C GLY A 261 14.67 6.96 12.51
N THR A 262 13.95 7.92 11.93
CA THR A 262 12.71 8.44 12.49
C THR A 262 11.52 7.58 12.12
N TRP A 263 10.93 6.90 13.11
CA TRP A 263 9.62 6.27 12.99
C TRP A 263 8.52 7.26 13.34
N GLN A 264 7.45 7.31 12.56
CA GLN A 264 6.32 8.19 12.82
C GLN A 264 5.08 7.39 13.20
N VAL A 265 4.40 7.83 14.25
CA VAL A 265 3.11 7.28 14.66
C VAL A 265 2.07 8.37 14.50
N GLU A 266 1.02 8.09 13.75
CA GLU A 266 -0.04 9.03 13.41
C GLU A 266 -1.39 8.53 13.93
N PHE A 267 -2.12 9.41 14.61
CA PHE A 267 -3.45 9.17 15.16
C PHE A 267 -4.44 10.18 14.59
N SER A 268 -5.60 9.71 14.13
CA SER A 268 -6.68 10.57 13.65
C SER A 268 -8.04 10.06 14.11
N ASP A 269 -8.97 10.95 14.40
CA ASP A 269 -10.39 10.62 14.56
C ASP A 269 -11.10 10.82 13.21
N GLN A 270 -11.87 9.83 12.76
CA GLN A 270 -12.57 9.86 11.47
C GLN A 270 -14.09 9.94 11.60
N ARG A 271 -14.63 10.24 12.79
CA ARG A 271 -16.06 10.48 13.05
C ARG A 271 -16.24 11.77 13.85
N PRO A 272 -17.45 12.37 13.81
CA PRO A 272 -17.75 13.55 14.61
C PRO A 272 -18.31 13.18 15.99
N GLY A 273 -18.07 14.07 16.96
CA GLY A 273 -18.80 14.17 18.22
C GLY A 273 -18.07 13.65 19.46
N VAL A 274 -16.96 12.94 19.30
CA VAL A 274 -16.13 12.48 20.43
C VAL A 274 -14.67 12.76 20.12
N THR A 275 -13.87 13.04 21.14
CA THR A 275 -12.43 13.23 20.98
C THR A 275 -11.67 12.34 21.93
N GLY A 276 -10.35 12.32 21.77
CA GLY A 276 -9.48 11.68 22.73
C GLY A 276 -8.06 12.22 22.70
N GLN A 277 -7.20 11.48 23.39
CA GLN A 277 -5.81 11.87 23.56
C GLN A 277 -4.93 10.63 23.70
N ILE A 278 -3.69 10.73 23.23
CA ILE A 278 -2.64 9.74 23.44
C ILE A 278 -1.65 10.29 24.45
N ASN A 279 -1.31 9.50 25.46
CA ASN A 279 -0.40 9.88 26.53
C ASN A 279 1.06 9.45 26.23
N SER A 280 1.21 8.27 25.64
CA SER A 280 2.50 7.71 25.25
C SER A 280 2.36 6.57 24.25
N VAL A 281 3.45 6.28 23.55
CA VAL A 281 3.62 5.11 22.70
C VAL A 281 4.94 4.39 23.03
N GLU A 282 4.97 3.07 22.87
CA GLU A 282 6.20 2.26 22.94
C GLU A 282 6.33 1.48 21.63
N LEU A 283 7.38 1.79 20.87
CA LEU A 283 7.73 1.08 19.64
C LEU A 283 8.74 0.00 19.99
N THR A 284 8.41 -1.23 19.64
CA THR A 284 9.29 -2.38 19.81
C THR A 284 9.56 -3.01 18.46
N LEU A 285 10.84 -3.08 18.08
CA LEU A 285 11.29 -3.78 16.89
C LEU A 285 11.87 -5.13 17.29
N PHE A 286 11.43 -6.15 16.57
CA PHE A 286 11.96 -7.50 16.63
C PHE A 286 12.73 -7.75 15.35
N GLY A 287 13.97 -8.26 15.46
CA GLY A 287 14.77 -8.51 14.28
C GLY A 287 16.18 -8.99 14.60
N VAL A 288 17.07 -8.85 13.63
CA VAL A 288 18.49 -9.20 13.77
C VAL A 288 19.29 -7.93 13.84
N THR A 289 20.16 -7.79 14.83
CA THR A 289 21.11 -6.67 14.92
C THR A 289 22.19 -6.82 13.86
N ILE A 290 22.57 -5.69 13.27
CA ILE A 290 23.66 -5.60 12.30
C ILE A 290 24.72 -4.62 12.81
N GLN A 291 25.94 -4.75 12.30
CA GLN A 291 26.93 -3.68 12.43
C GLN A 291 26.80 -2.80 11.18
N ASP A 292 26.38 -1.55 11.33
CA ASP A 292 26.14 -0.63 10.22
C ASP A 292 26.90 0.68 10.53
N GLY A 293 28.15 0.75 10.07
CA GLY A 293 29.09 1.81 10.42
C GLY A 293 28.82 3.12 9.69
N ASP A 294 28.33 3.07 8.46
CA ASP A 294 28.06 4.23 7.62
C ASP A 294 26.56 4.57 7.49
N HIS A 295 25.69 3.82 8.16
CA HIS A 295 24.25 4.06 8.35
C HIS A 295 23.46 3.95 7.04
N ASP A 296 23.84 3.02 6.17
CA ASP A 296 23.20 2.79 4.88
C ASP A 296 22.16 1.65 4.91
N GLY A 297 22.02 0.98 6.07
CA GLY A 297 21.09 -0.12 6.30
C GLY A 297 21.65 -1.51 5.97
N LEU A 298 22.94 -1.62 5.66
CA LEU A 298 23.65 -2.88 5.40
C LEU A 298 24.58 -3.24 6.56
N ASP A 299 24.85 -4.54 6.69
CA ASP A 299 25.79 -5.06 7.68
C ASP A 299 27.22 -4.99 7.12
N ASP A 300 28.11 -4.28 7.81
CA ASP A 300 29.52 -4.07 7.48
C ASP A 300 30.24 -5.38 7.13
N HIS A 301 29.91 -6.49 7.81
CA HIS A 301 30.55 -7.77 7.53
C HIS A 301 30.01 -8.37 6.22
N TRP A 302 28.69 -8.28 5.99
CA TRP A 302 28.11 -8.66 4.71
C TRP A 302 28.70 -7.83 3.56
N GLU A 303 28.74 -6.50 3.67
CA GLU A 303 29.27 -5.62 2.63
C GLU A 303 30.73 -5.93 2.27
N GLN A 304 31.60 -6.16 3.26
CA GLN A 304 32.99 -6.57 3.01
C GLN A 304 33.08 -7.87 2.23
N SER A 305 32.19 -8.82 2.52
CA SER A 305 32.21 -10.15 1.90
C SER A 305 31.61 -10.15 0.50
N ALA A 306 30.51 -9.44 0.29
CA ALA A 306 29.69 -9.47 -0.92
C ALA A 306 30.06 -8.32 -1.88
N LEU A 307 30.04 -7.09 -1.38
CA LEU A 307 30.31 -5.87 -2.17
C LEU A 307 31.80 -5.50 -2.24
N ARG A 308 32.63 -6.11 -1.38
CA ARG A 308 34.08 -5.81 -1.22
C ARG A 308 34.33 -4.32 -0.95
N SER A 309 33.39 -3.69 -0.24
CA SER A 309 33.35 -2.27 0.07
C SER A 309 32.80 -2.09 1.49
N LEU A 310 33.21 -1.01 2.16
CA LEU A 310 32.63 -0.46 3.41
C LEU A 310 32.35 1.03 3.23
N THR A 311 32.14 1.42 1.99
CA THR A 311 31.92 2.81 1.60
C THR A 311 30.52 2.87 1.04
N SER A 312 29.87 4.02 1.24
CA SER A 312 28.56 4.45 0.73
C SER A 312 28.40 4.45 -0.81
N ARG A 313 29.19 3.64 -1.52
CA ARG A 313 29.07 3.37 -2.96
C ARG A 313 27.75 2.67 -3.26
N TYR A 314 27.30 1.83 -2.36
CA TYR A 314 26.05 1.10 -2.43
C TYR A 314 25.26 1.40 -1.15
N THR A 315 23.95 1.23 -1.24
CA THR A 315 22.99 1.38 -0.15
C THR A 315 22.05 0.18 -0.16
N ALA A 316 21.28 0.02 0.91
CA ALA A 316 20.28 -1.03 1.03
C ALA A 316 19.26 -1.08 -0.15
N THR A 317 19.01 0.06 -0.83
CA THR A 317 18.04 0.14 -1.93
C THR A 317 18.60 -0.09 -3.32
N ASP A 318 19.92 -0.16 -3.47
CA ASP A 318 20.55 -0.36 -4.78
C ASP A 318 20.46 -1.82 -5.25
N ASP A 319 20.46 -2.01 -6.56
CA ASP A 319 20.47 -3.29 -7.29
C ASP A 319 21.61 -3.21 -8.33
N PRO A 320 22.85 -3.58 -7.95
CA PRO A 320 24.03 -3.35 -8.79
C PRO A 320 24.11 -4.23 -10.03
N ASP A 321 23.54 -5.43 -10.00
CA ASP A 321 23.57 -6.39 -11.10
C ASP A 321 22.29 -6.41 -11.96
N GLY A 322 21.24 -5.74 -11.49
CA GLY A 322 20.01 -5.49 -12.24
C GLY A 322 19.07 -6.68 -12.31
N ASP A 323 19.15 -7.62 -11.36
CA ASP A 323 18.27 -8.79 -11.31
C ASP A 323 16.92 -8.53 -10.59
N GLY A 324 16.75 -7.31 -10.06
CA GLY A 324 15.57 -6.83 -9.37
C GLY A 324 15.62 -7.01 -7.84
N ALA A 325 16.57 -7.78 -7.30
CA ALA A 325 16.81 -7.86 -5.87
C ALA A 325 17.71 -6.69 -5.43
N ASN A 326 17.26 -5.92 -4.44
CA ASN A 326 18.12 -4.90 -3.85
C ASN A 326 19.04 -5.48 -2.77
N ASN A 327 20.10 -4.77 -2.44
CA ASN A 327 21.08 -5.18 -1.44
C ASN A 327 20.45 -5.54 -0.08
N ALA A 328 19.38 -4.84 0.35
CA ALA A 328 18.65 -5.17 1.57
C ALA A 328 18.10 -6.60 1.56
N ARG A 329 17.53 -7.03 0.43
CA ARG A 329 17.02 -8.38 0.24
C ARG A 329 18.16 -9.38 0.12
N GLU A 330 19.20 -9.04 -0.63
CA GLU A 330 20.31 -9.94 -0.91
C GLU A 330 21.15 -10.27 0.32
N GLN A 331 21.42 -9.28 1.16
CA GLN A 331 21.98 -9.46 2.50
C GLN A 331 21.26 -10.55 3.30
N ILE A 332 19.94 -10.55 3.19
CA ILE A 332 19.06 -11.38 3.99
C ILE A 332 18.93 -12.79 3.40
N MET A 333 19.00 -12.89 2.08
CA MET A 333 18.98 -14.14 1.33
C MET A 333 20.36 -14.80 1.25
N GLY A 334 21.44 -14.03 1.47
CA GLY A 334 22.82 -14.48 1.30
C GLY A 334 23.23 -14.67 -0.17
N THR A 335 22.63 -13.92 -1.09
CA THR A 335 22.98 -13.91 -2.53
C THR A 335 24.14 -12.94 -2.81
N ASP A 336 24.71 -13.02 -4.03
CA ASP A 336 25.82 -12.15 -4.45
C ASP A 336 25.28 -10.94 -5.25
N PRO A 337 25.35 -9.71 -4.69
CA PRO A 337 24.75 -8.50 -5.26
C PRO A 337 25.45 -7.97 -6.51
N LEU A 338 26.49 -8.66 -6.96
CA LEU A 338 27.24 -8.31 -8.17
C LEU A 338 27.06 -9.37 -9.27
N VAL A 339 26.22 -10.38 -9.03
CA VAL A 339 26.02 -11.52 -9.93
C VAL A 339 24.53 -11.83 -10.02
N ALA A 340 23.92 -11.32 -11.10
CA ALA A 340 22.50 -11.53 -11.37
C ALA A 340 22.11 -13.01 -11.26
N GLU A 341 21.19 -13.31 -10.36
CA GLU A 341 20.75 -14.68 -10.12
C GLU A 341 19.83 -15.10 -11.29
N PRO A 342 20.22 -16.12 -12.09
CA PRO A 342 19.39 -16.56 -13.18
C PRO A 342 18.12 -17.17 -12.59
N GLY A 343 17.01 -16.44 -12.74
CA GLY A 343 15.69 -16.83 -12.24
C GLY A 343 15.44 -18.33 -12.36
N SER A 344 15.19 -18.98 -11.22
CA SER A 344 14.77 -20.37 -11.17
C SER A 344 13.59 -20.62 -12.10
N ARG A 345 13.83 -21.42 -13.14
CA ARG A 345 12.91 -22.17 -14.01
C ARG A 345 11.42 -21.75 -13.98
N VAL A 346 10.87 -21.45 -15.16
CA VAL A 346 9.42 -21.32 -15.37
C VAL A 346 8.67 -22.52 -14.77
N GLU A 347 7.78 -22.26 -13.83
CA GLU A 347 6.88 -23.24 -13.23
C GLU A 347 5.54 -23.23 -13.95
N LEU A 348 5.03 -24.44 -14.22
CA LEU A 348 3.71 -24.65 -14.80
C LEU A 348 2.88 -25.44 -13.79
N ALA A 349 1.78 -24.84 -13.33
CA ALA A 349 0.80 -25.49 -12.48
C ALA A 349 -0.55 -25.58 -13.20
N HIS A 350 -1.24 -26.71 -13.03
CA HIS A 350 -2.63 -26.83 -13.44
C HIS A 350 -3.49 -26.12 -12.40
N TRP A 351 -4.12 -25.01 -12.78
CA TRP A 351 -4.99 -24.25 -11.88
C TRP A 351 -6.38 -24.91 -11.80
N ASP A 352 -6.95 -25.24 -12.95
CA ASP A 352 -8.16 -26.05 -13.10
C ASP A 352 -8.19 -26.76 -14.47
N ASP A 353 -9.31 -27.40 -14.82
CA ASP A 353 -9.50 -28.10 -16.10
C ASP A 353 -9.38 -27.20 -17.34
N ARG A 354 -9.41 -25.88 -17.17
CA ARG A 354 -9.38 -24.88 -18.25
C ARG A 354 -8.12 -24.04 -18.23
N LEU A 355 -7.53 -23.77 -17.06
CA LEU A 355 -6.46 -22.78 -16.88
C LEU A 355 -5.13 -23.39 -16.41
N ALA A 356 -4.07 -22.95 -17.08
CA ALA A 356 -2.69 -23.07 -16.67
C ALA A 356 -2.29 -21.83 -15.86
N ARG A 357 -1.48 -22.02 -14.82
CA ARG A 357 -0.70 -20.96 -14.18
C ARG A 357 0.76 -21.12 -14.58
N LEU A 358 1.34 -20.13 -15.25
CA LEU A 358 2.78 -19.99 -15.42
C LEU A 358 3.31 -19.01 -14.39
N SER A 359 4.37 -19.38 -13.69
CA SER A 359 5.08 -18.51 -12.75
C SER A 359 6.57 -18.51 -13.09
N TRP A 360 7.22 -17.35 -13.07
CA TRP A 360 8.66 -17.24 -13.33
C TRP A 360 9.26 -16.04 -12.60
N PRO A 361 10.54 -16.10 -12.20
CA PRO A 361 11.23 -14.95 -11.65
C PRO A 361 11.34 -13.85 -12.71
N ALA A 362 11.00 -12.63 -12.30
CA ALA A 362 10.87 -11.52 -13.22
C ALA A 362 11.43 -10.24 -12.62
N ILE A 363 11.94 -9.38 -13.50
CA ILE A 363 12.40 -8.04 -13.17
C ILE A 363 11.23 -7.09 -13.37
N ASP A 364 11.05 -6.18 -12.42
CA ASP A 364 9.96 -5.20 -12.45
C ASP A 364 10.05 -4.33 -13.71
N GLY A 365 8.93 -4.19 -14.43
CA GLY A 365 8.85 -3.35 -15.63
C GLY A 365 9.47 -3.95 -16.90
N VAL A 366 10.25 -5.04 -16.80
CA VAL A 366 10.75 -5.77 -17.98
C VAL A 366 9.58 -6.48 -18.65
N ARG A 367 9.48 -6.37 -19.98
CA ARG A 367 8.46 -7.10 -20.74
C ARG A 367 8.87 -8.56 -20.90
N TYR A 368 7.91 -9.45 -20.77
CA TYR A 368 8.07 -10.88 -21.05
C TYR A 368 7.08 -11.28 -22.12
N ARG A 369 7.54 -12.05 -23.10
CA ARG A 369 6.70 -12.63 -24.15
C ARG A 369 6.33 -14.06 -23.77
N ILE A 370 5.04 -14.29 -23.60
CA ILE A 370 4.45 -15.59 -23.27
C ILE A 370 3.94 -16.21 -24.56
N ARG A 371 4.46 -17.38 -24.91
CA ARG A 371 3.99 -18.15 -26.06
C ARG A 371 3.53 -19.53 -25.63
N ALA A 372 2.36 -19.93 -26.12
CA ALA A 372 1.83 -21.27 -25.92
C ALA A 372 1.60 -21.98 -27.26
N PHE A 373 2.02 -23.24 -27.36
CA PHE A 373 2.03 -24.02 -28.59
C PHE A 373 1.29 -25.35 -28.39
N ASP A 374 0.46 -25.73 -29.34
CA ASP A 374 -0.17 -27.06 -29.37
C ASP A 374 0.82 -28.15 -29.85
N GLU A 375 1.81 -27.74 -30.65
CA GLU A 375 2.90 -28.59 -31.15
C GLU A 375 4.25 -27.89 -30.98
N LEU A 376 5.26 -28.63 -30.53
CA LEU A 376 6.60 -28.08 -30.31
C LEU A 376 7.21 -27.57 -31.63
N GLY A 377 7.61 -26.29 -31.66
CA GLY A 377 8.14 -25.64 -32.87
C GLY A 377 7.08 -25.18 -33.88
N GLY A 378 5.78 -25.31 -33.54
CA GLY A 378 4.67 -24.80 -34.34
C GLY A 378 4.44 -23.30 -34.20
N ILE A 379 3.36 -22.81 -34.80
CA ILE A 379 2.89 -21.44 -34.62
C ILE A 379 2.27 -21.31 -33.21
N PRO A 380 2.58 -20.25 -32.44
CA PRO A 380 2.00 -20.07 -31.13
C PRO A 380 0.47 -19.85 -31.24
N ALA A 381 -0.28 -20.62 -30.46
CA ALA A 381 -1.72 -20.42 -30.27
C ALA A 381 -2.02 -19.24 -29.32
N ILE A 382 -1.05 -18.88 -28.47
CA ILE A 382 -1.06 -17.68 -27.63
C ILE A 382 0.28 -16.99 -27.82
N ASP A 383 0.25 -15.68 -28.01
CA ASP A 383 1.43 -14.83 -28.06
C ASP A 383 1.09 -13.49 -27.39
N GLU A 384 1.42 -13.39 -26.11
CA GLU A 384 1.04 -12.28 -25.24
C GLU A 384 2.26 -11.61 -24.61
N GLU A 385 2.16 -10.32 -24.35
CA GLU A 385 3.17 -9.56 -23.60
C GLU A 385 2.67 -9.31 -22.18
N VAL A 386 3.51 -9.59 -21.20
CA VAL A 386 3.24 -9.39 -19.79
C VAL A 386 4.34 -8.53 -19.21
N ILE A 387 3.97 -7.51 -18.43
CA ILE A 387 4.93 -6.70 -17.68
C ILE A 387 5.36 -7.50 -16.44
N GLY A 388 6.67 -7.65 -16.28
CA GLY A 388 7.28 -8.29 -15.14
C GLY A 388 7.00 -7.53 -13.86
N ILE A 389 6.73 -8.30 -12.81
CA ILE A 389 6.60 -7.89 -11.42
C ILE A 389 7.61 -8.70 -10.62
N PHE A 390 8.53 -8.00 -9.96
CA PHE A 390 9.51 -8.62 -9.06
C PHE A 390 8.85 -9.03 -7.72
N PRO A 391 9.20 -10.19 -7.11
CA PRO A 391 10.24 -11.14 -7.56
C PRO A 391 9.75 -12.20 -8.56
N GLU A 392 8.45 -12.43 -8.64
CA GLU A 392 7.86 -13.45 -9.49
C GLU A 392 6.65 -12.89 -10.22
N THR A 393 6.60 -13.10 -11.53
CA THR A 393 5.42 -12.81 -12.34
C THR A 393 4.63 -14.08 -12.58
N THR A 394 3.31 -13.93 -12.58
CA THR A 394 2.39 -15.01 -12.88
C THR A 394 1.51 -14.63 -14.06
N TRP A 395 1.28 -15.59 -14.95
CA TRP A 395 0.32 -15.50 -16.04
C TRP A 395 -0.66 -16.67 -15.97
N PHE A 396 -1.93 -16.39 -16.26
CA PHE A 396 -2.98 -17.38 -16.37
C PHE A 396 -3.49 -17.43 -17.80
N GLY A 397 -3.60 -18.62 -18.36
CA GLY A 397 -4.24 -18.79 -19.66
C GLY A 397 -4.62 -20.24 -19.93
N PRO A 398 -5.24 -20.52 -21.07
CA PRO A 398 -5.92 -21.79 -21.27
C PRO A 398 -4.93 -22.97 -21.38
N MET A 399 -5.30 -24.12 -20.81
CA MET A 399 -4.55 -25.39 -20.93
C MET A 399 -4.58 -25.96 -22.36
N GLY A 400 -5.51 -25.49 -23.21
CA GLY A 400 -5.71 -25.96 -24.59
C GLY A 400 -6.64 -27.17 -24.66
N THR A 401 -7.01 -27.57 -25.87
CA THR A 401 -7.88 -28.73 -26.13
C THR A 401 -7.10 -29.96 -26.61
N GLY A 402 -5.82 -29.78 -26.94
CA GLY A 402 -4.92 -30.84 -27.38
C GLY A 402 -4.40 -31.70 -26.23
N PRO A 403 -3.90 -32.92 -26.53
CA PRO A 403 -3.35 -33.82 -25.51
C PRO A 403 -2.02 -33.33 -24.91
N ARG A 404 -1.40 -32.31 -25.51
CA ARG A 404 -0.15 -31.68 -25.06
C ARG A 404 -0.23 -30.19 -25.35
N ARG A 405 0.41 -29.40 -24.48
CA ARG A 405 0.65 -27.97 -24.69
C ARG A 405 2.03 -27.62 -24.17
N PHE A 406 2.71 -26.74 -24.88
CA PHE A 406 4.06 -26.26 -24.55
C PHE A 406 4.01 -24.76 -24.31
N PHE A 407 4.83 -24.28 -23.37
CA PHE A 407 4.90 -22.86 -23.03
C PHE A 407 6.35 -22.39 -23.07
N SER A 408 6.56 -21.16 -23.52
CA SER A 408 7.84 -20.46 -23.41
C SER A 408 7.60 -19.06 -22.84
N VAL A 409 8.51 -18.65 -21.95
CA VAL A 409 8.56 -17.31 -21.39
C VAL A 409 9.96 -16.77 -21.66
N GLU A 410 10.04 -15.63 -22.33
CA GLU A 410 11.31 -15.00 -22.69
C GLU A 410 11.24 -13.50 -22.42
N PRO A 411 12.28 -12.87 -21.87
CA PRO A 411 12.38 -11.42 -21.82
C PRO A 411 12.24 -10.84 -23.23
N PHE A 412 11.44 -9.78 -23.37
CA PHE A 412 11.14 -9.11 -24.62
C PHE A 412 11.68 -7.67 -24.58
N PRO A 413 12.55 -7.29 -25.54
CA PRO A 413 13.17 -5.97 -25.56
C PRO A 413 12.16 -4.82 -25.77
#